data_AF-A0A7C3E7B4-F1
#
_entry.id   AF-A0A7C3E7B4-F1
#
_cell.length_a   1.000
_cell.length_b   1.000
_cell.length_c   1.000
_cell.angle_alpha   90.00
_cell.angle_beta   90.00
_cell.angle_gamma   90.00
#
_symmetry.space_group_name_H-M   'P 1'
#
loop_
_entity.id
_entity.type
_entity.pdbx_description
1 polymer ?
#
loop_
_entity_poly.entity_id
_entity_poly.type
_entity_poly.pdbx_seq_one_letter_code
_entity_poly.pdbx_strand_id
1 'polypeptide(L)'
;MNGEPWFQLRSEPVEGGMRFILPPRPGGPYRTAGAVFILAGVAFAFVTLAVLGGLLAPSGSRAFSPAAKLGLLVSLLPECALVVLGGVWRWGHVEVECREGRLRAWDVWGGFRWSRGLPSSSVMGLEVRALPSGWTRGGADPARTVFSLHALYARGPARAVAAGYPKEWMATLARELGPWLGLPAGPAPIWIEGDVSATETADALLLAGGPPSQWVHVQEEGGLLRLRAGPLGLRGGPAVFLAFGLIWLLFVAFIATMFLLDRGRKGWNRSDYGAVAVLLGFAGVGAGFIVASIHMALRQVIFEVDNLGLRIESTGLWRARPRQWRRDELLAVGVGDSQVEVNNRKLPELQFHLRTGTRRGVLVGFNEADLRWIAARLRQKLQLPARPVEPGAAAEGPTTST
;
A
#
# COMPACT_ATOMS: atom_id res chain seq x y z
N MET A 1 12.62 -20.18 28.74
CA MET A 1 13.00 -19.49 27.49
C MET A 1 14.41 -18.94 27.70
N ASN A 2 15.42 -19.72 27.32
CA ASN A 2 16.83 -19.32 27.47
C ASN A 2 17.14 -18.28 26.39
N GLY A 3 17.58 -17.09 26.82
CA GLY A 3 17.73 -15.88 26.02
C GLY A 3 18.46 -16.11 24.71
N GLU A 4 17.71 -16.01 23.63
CA GLU A 4 18.25 -16.04 22.28
C GLU A 4 19.00 -14.71 22.01
N PRO A 5 20.33 -14.73 21.80
CA PRO A 5 21.18 -13.54 21.84
C PRO A 5 21.46 -12.95 20.44
N TRP A 6 20.46 -12.68 19.58
CA TRP A 6 20.79 -12.51 18.14
C TRP A 6 20.08 -11.42 17.33
N PHE A 7 19.46 -10.41 17.96
CA PHE A 7 19.18 -9.15 17.25
C PHE A 7 20.14 -8.05 17.69
N GLN A 8 21.13 -7.78 16.85
CA GLN A 8 21.95 -6.59 16.95
C GLN A 8 21.73 -5.78 15.66
N LEU A 9 20.97 -4.70 15.76
CA LEU A 9 20.85 -3.74 14.66
C LEU A 9 22.21 -3.09 14.47
N ARG A 10 22.87 -3.37 13.34
CA ARG A 10 24.15 -2.75 13.02
C ARG A 10 23.89 -1.38 12.42
N SER A 11 24.58 -0.38 12.92
CA SER A 11 24.46 1.00 12.47
C SER A 11 25.83 1.53 12.04
N GLU A 12 25.93 2.12 10.86
CA GLU A 12 27.16 2.64 10.28
C GLU A 12 26.96 4.12 9.92
N PRO A 13 27.82 5.03 10.41
CA PRO A 13 27.76 6.43 9.98
C PRO A 13 28.08 6.53 8.50
N VAL A 14 27.33 7.35 7.77
CA VAL A 14 27.60 7.72 6.38
C VAL A 14 27.66 9.24 6.27
N GLU A 15 28.26 9.77 5.21
CA GLU A 15 28.34 11.22 5.01
C GLU A 15 26.93 11.85 5.03
N GLY A 16 26.66 12.68 6.04
CA GLY A 16 25.38 13.37 6.22
C GLY A 16 24.24 12.48 6.75
N GLY A 17 24.53 11.32 7.34
CA GLY A 17 23.47 10.41 7.77
C GLY A 17 23.92 9.14 8.51
N MET A 18 22.99 8.19 8.59
CA MET A 18 23.18 6.89 9.23
C MET A 18 22.63 5.78 8.34
N ARG A 19 23.39 4.68 8.23
CA ARG A 19 22.95 3.44 7.58
C ARG A 19 22.69 2.37 8.64
N PHE A 20 21.53 1.75 8.58
CA PHE A 20 21.11 0.65 9.43
C PHE A 20 21.06 -0.64 8.62
N ILE A 21 21.74 -1.68 9.10
CA ILE A 21 21.83 -2.99 8.45
C ILE A 21 21.10 -3.99 9.36
N LEU A 22 19.98 -4.50 8.87
CA LEU A 22 19.27 -5.59 9.53
C LEU A 22 20.02 -6.91 9.29
N PRO A 23 19.95 -7.89 10.21
CA PRO A 23 20.44 -9.23 9.93
C PRO A 23 19.56 -9.92 8.86
N PRO A 24 20.00 -11.05 8.30
CA PRO A 24 19.17 -11.85 7.38
C PRO A 24 17.81 -12.17 8.01
N ARG A 25 16.76 -12.20 7.16
CA ARG A 25 15.38 -12.43 7.64
C ARG A 25 15.31 -13.74 8.44
N PRO A 26 14.72 -13.73 9.66
CA PRO A 26 14.77 -14.90 10.52
C PRO A 26 13.91 -16.06 10.01
N GLY A 27 12.82 -15.77 9.30
CA GLY A 27 11.84 -16.79 8.92
C GLY A 27 10.66 -16.27 8.13
N GLY A 28 9.58 -17.05 8.15
CA GLY A 28 8.25 -16.59 7.76
C GLY A 28 7.94 -16.64 6.26
N PRO A 29 6.87 -15.93 5.84
CA PRO A 29 6.34 -16.03 4.49
C PRO A 29 7.31 -15.53 3.42
N TYR A 30 8.17 -14.55 3.72
CA TYR A 30 9.19 -14.08 2.77
C TYR A 30 10.23 -15.14 2.44
N ARG A 31 10.76 -15.86 3.43
CA ARG A 31 11.72 -16.95 3.17
C ARG A 31 11.08 -18.12 2.44
N THR A 32 9.79 -18.36 2.69
CA THR A 32 9.01 -19.41 2.02
C THR A 32 8.73 -19.02 0.57
N ALA A 33 8.27 -17.79 0.33
CA ALA A 33 8.12 -17.22 -1.00
C ALA A 33 9.46 -17.28 -1.75
N GLY A 34 10.56 -16.86 -1.13
CA GLY A 34 11.89 -16.93 -1.74
C GLY A 34 12.26 -18.34 -2.20
N ALA A 35 11.97 -19.38 -1.39
CA ALA A 35 12.19 -20.78 -1.78
C ALA A 35 11.32 -21.19 -2.99
N VAL A 36 10.05 -20.78 -3.03
CA VAL A 36 9.15 -21.04 -4.16
C VAL A 36 9.66 -20.37 -5.44
N PHE A 37 10.10 -19.11 -5.36
CA PHE A 37 10.66 -18.38 -6.51
C PHE A 37 11.94 -19.04 -7.05
N ILE A 38 12.83 -19.51 -6.16
CA ILE A 38 14.03 -20.27 -6.56
C ILE A 38 13.62 -21.57 -7.25
N LEU A 39 12.73 -22.36 -6.65
CA LEU A 39 12.30 -23.64 -7.21
C LEU A 39 11.63 -23.45 -8.58
N ALA A 40 10.76 -22.46 -8.71
CA ALA A 40 10.11 -22.12 -9.97
C ALA A 40 11.13 -21.68 -11.03
N GLY A 41 12.04 -20.76 -10.69
CA GLY A 41 13.09 -20.30 -11.60
C GLY A 41 13.99 -21.43 -12.09
N VAL A 42 14.43 -22.32 -11.19
CA VAL A 42 15.23 -23.51 -11.54
C VAL A 42 14.44 -24.49 -12.41
N ALA A 43 13.16 -24.73 -12.10
CA ALA A 43 12.33 -25.64 -12.88
C ALA A 43 12.09 -25.11 -14.31
N PHE A 44 11.78 -23.82 -14.47
CA PHE A 44 11.61 -23.21 -15.79
C PHE A 44 12.91 -23.19 -16.58
N ALA A 45 14.04 -22.83 -15.96
CA ALA A 45 15.36 -22.90 -16.59
C ALA A 45 15.71 -24.31 -17.05
N PHE A 46 15.42 -25.32 -16.23
CA PHE A 46 15.61 -26.71 -16.62
C PHE A 46 14.77 -27.09 -17.85
N VAL A 47 13.49 -26.70 -17.91
CA VAL A 47 12.64 -26.95 -19.08
C VAL A 47 13.18 -26.24 -20.32
N THR A 48 13.55 -24.96 -20.22
CA THR A 48 14.10 -24.18 -21.33
C THR A 48 15.40 -24.80 -21.86
N LEU A 49 16.30 -25.23 -20.97
CA LEU A 49 17.53 -25.92 -21.33
C LEU A 49 17.28 -27.31 -21.93
N ALA A 50 16.29 -28.06 -21.42
CA ALA A 50 15.92 -29.36 -21.96
C ALA A 50 15.30 -29.25 -23.38
N VAL A 51 14.53 -28.20 -23.67
CA VAL A 51 14.07 -27.88 -25.03
C VAL A 51 15.25 -27.50 -25.92
N LEU A 52 16.15 -26.63 -25.43
CA LEU A 52 17.32 -26.18 -26.20
C LEU A 52 18.28 -27.34 -26.53
N GLY A 53 18.46 -28.27 -25.60
CA GLY A 53 19.28 -29.47 -25.74
C GLY A 53 18.61 -30.61 -26.52
N GLY A 54 17.37 -30.44 -26.96
CA GLY A 54 16.63 -31.45 -27.72
C GLY A 54 16.09 -32.61 -26.89
N LEU A 55 16.23 -32.59 -25.57
CA LEU A 55 15.73 -33.63 -24.66
C LEU A 55 14.19 -33.70 -24.64
N LEU A 56 13.53 -32.57 -24.86
CA LEU A 56 12.07 -32.46 -24.97
C LEU A 56 11.61 -32.17 -26.41
N ALA A 57 12.51 -32.26 -27.40
CA ALA A 57 12.13 -32.07 -28.79
C ALA A 57 11.35 -33.30 -29.28
N PRO A 58 10.18 -33.12 -29.92
CA PRO A 58 9.45 -34.25 -30.48
C PRO A 58 10.31 -34.96 -31.51
N SER A 59 10.37 -36.29 -31.41
CA SER A 59 11.17 -37.16 -32.26
C SER A 59 10.91 -36.84 -33.74
N GLY A 60 11.89 -36.23 -34.43
CA GLY A 60 11.77 -35.83 -35.83
C GLY A 60 11.67 -34.33 -36.12
N SER A 61 11.63 -33.45 -35.12
CA SER A 61 11.72 -32.00 -35.36
C SER A 61 13.10 -31.60 -35.88
N ARG A 62 13.15 -30.85 -36.99
CA ARG A 62 14.39 -30.24 -37.51
C ARG A 62 15.04 -29.38 -36.41
N ALA A 63 16.37 -29.36 -36.39
CA ALA A 63 17.15 -28.53 -35.47
C ALA A 63 16.62 -27.09 -35.46
N PHE A 64 16.42 -26.52 -34.26
CA PHE A 64 15.99 -25.12 -34.11
C PHE A 64 16.89 -24.18 -34.92
N SER A 65 16.27 -23.21 -35.58
CA SER A 65 17.02 -22.14 -36.25
C SER A 65 17.86 -21.37 -35.22
N PRO A 66 18.99 -20.75 -35.61
CA PRO A 66 19.79 -19.92 -34.70
C PRO A 66 18.97 -18.82 -34.00
N ALA A 67 18.00 -18.23 -34.71
CA ALA A 67 17.08 -17.24 -34.14
C ALA A 67 16.18 -17.83 -33.05
N ALA A 68 15.66 -19.04 -33.23
CA ALA A 68 14.87 -19.73 -32.20
C ALA A 68 15.72 -20.07 -30.97
N LYS A 69 16.98 -20.51 -31.18
CA LYS A 69 17.93 -20.74 -30.07
C LYS A 69 18.24 -19.46 -29.31
N LEU A 70 18.47 -18.34 -29.99
CA LEU A 70 18.68 -17.05 -29.35
C LEU A 70 17.45 -16.59 -28.57
N GLY A 71 16.25 -16.76 -29.13
CA GLY A 71 14.99 -16.47 -28.44
C GLY A 71 14.83 -17.27 -27.14
N LEU A 72 15.14 -18.58 -27.18
CA LEU A 72 15.14 -19.45 -26.01
C LEU A 72 16.24 -19.08 -24.99
N LEU A 73 17.41 -18.62 -25.43
CA LEU A 73 18.43 -18.11 -24.52
C LEU A 73 17.99 -16.81 -23.83
N VAL A 74 17.32 -15.91 -24.55
CA VAL A 74 16.78 -14.67 -23.99
C VAL A 74 15.64 -14.98 -23.00
N SER A 75 14.86 -16.04 -23.21
CA SER A 75 13.83 -16.45 -22.25
C SER A 75 14.38 -16.98 -20.92
N LEU A 76 15.68 -17.29 -20.82
CA LEU A 76 16.33 -17.63 -19.54
C LEU A 76 16.44 -16.41 -18.59
N LEU A 77 16.42 -15.18 -19.12
CA LEU A 77 16.57 -13.96 -18.31
C LEU A 77 15.51 -13.82 -17.19
N PRO A 78 14.19 -13.93 -17.46
CA PRO A 78 13.19 -13.89 -16.40
C PRO A 78 13.34 -15.02 -15.38
N GLU A 79 13.81 -16.19 -15.78
CA GLU A 79 14.00 -17.35 -14.90
C GLU A 79 15.17 -17.13 -13.93
N CYS A 80 16.30 -16.63 -14.45
CA CYS A 80 17.41 -16.16 -13.63
C CYS A 80 16.96 -15.04 -12.68
N ALA A 81 16.12 -14.11 -13.13
CA ALA A 81 15.57 -13.06 -12.28
C ALA A 81 14.71 -13.62 -11.14
N LEU A 82 13.93 -14.69 -11.36
CA LEU A 82 13.18 -15.38 -10.30
C LEU A 82 14.12 -16.01 -9.26
N VAL A 83 15.20 -16.66 -9.69
CA VAL A 83 16.19 -17.25 -8.77
C VAL A 83 16.87 -16.18 -7.93
N VAL A 84 17.29 -15.07 -8.55
CA VAL A 84 17.93 -13.95 -7.84
C VAL A 84 16.95 -13.30 -6.86
N LEU A 85 15.73 -13.01 -7.28
CA LEU A 85 14.70 -12.44 -6.40
C LEU A 85 14.36 -13.37 -5.24
N GLY A 86 14.27 -14.67 -5.52
CA GLY A 86 14.03 -15.67 -4.48
C GLY A 86 15.18 -15.79 -3.49
N GLY A 87 16.43 -15.67 -3.96
CA GLY A 87 17.62 -15.60 -3.11
C GLY A 87 17.62 -14.37 -2.18
N VAL A 88 17.27 -13.20 -2.74
CA VAL A 88 17.10 -11.95 -1.99
C VAL A 88 16.07 -12.09 -0.86
N TRP A 89 14.94 -12.73 -1.12
CA TRP A 89 13.90 -12.90 -0.10
C TRP A 89 14.23 -13.99 0.92
N ARG A 90 14.99 -15.03 0.52
CA ARG A 90 15.29 -16.18 1.39
C ARG A 90 16.50 -15.99 2.29
N TRP A 91 17.56 -15.35 1.78
CA TRP A 91 18.83 -15.19 2.48
C TRP A 91 19.31 -13.75 2.55
N GLY A 92 18.67 -12.85 1.80
CA GLY A 92 19.03 -11.44 1.85
C GLY A 92 18.59 -10.74 3.13
N HIS A 93 19.19 -9.58 3.34
CA HIS A 93 18.86 -8.64 4.41
C HIS A 93 18.38 -7.30 3.82
N VAL A 94 18.00 -6.38 4.70
CA VAL A 94 17.59 -5.03 4.31
C VAL A 94 18.58 -4.02 4.90
N GLU A 95 18.97 -3.06 4.08
CA GLU A 95 19.75 -1.89 4.49
C GLU A 95 18.86 -0.65 4.36
N VAL A 96 18.87 0.19 5.38
CA VAL A 96 18.12 1.45 5.41
C VAL A 96 19.09 2.58 5.67
N GLU A 97 19.20 3.52 4.74
CA GLU A 97 20.03 4.71 4.90
C GLU A 97 19.15 5.93 5.04
N CYS A 98 19.42 6.73 6.07
CA CYS A 98 18.81 8.02 6.28
C CYS A 98 19.86 9.10 6.08
N ARG A 99 19.71 9.93 5.05
CA ARG A 99 20.60 11.06 4.75
C ARG A 99 19.76 12.32 4.60
N GLU A 100 20.07 13.36 5.36
CA GLU A 100 19.37 14.65 5.31
C GLU A 100 17.83 14.50 5.44
N GLY A 101 17.36 13.64 6.35
CA GLY A 101 15.93 13.37 6.54
C GLY A 101 15.24 12.56 5.43
N ARG A 102 16.01 12.07 4.44
CA ARG A 102 15.50 11.22 3.35
C ARG A 102 15.89 9.77 3.57
N LEU A 103 14.93 8.88 3.36
CA LEU A 103 15.14 7.43 3.44
C LEU A 103 15.47 6.82 2.08
N ARG A 104 16.44 5.92 2.09
CA ARG A 104 16.70 4.93 1.03
C ARG A 104 16.70 3.55 1.67
N ALA A 105 16.14 2.58 0.97
CA ALA A 105 16.13 1.20 1.44
C ALA A 105 16.54 0.26 0.31
N TRP A 106 17.33 -0.75 0.65
CA TRP A 106 17.76 -1.78 -0.29
C TRP A 106 17.53 -3.16 0.27
N ASP A 107 17.16 -4.08 -0.61
CA ASP A 107 17.27 -5.51 -0.34
C ASP A 107 18.60 -6.00 -0.91
N VAL A 108 19.41 -6.66 -0.08
CA VAL A 108 20.78 -7.06 -0.40
C VAL A 108 20.95 -8.56 -0.27
N TRP A 109 21.58 -9.20 -1.25
CA TRP A 109 21.96 -10.61 -1.22
C TRP A 109 23.23 -10.86 -2.03
N GLY A 110 24.32 -11.21 -1.35
CA GLY A 110 25.64 -11.32 -1.98
C GLY A 110 26.04 -9.99 -2.63
N GLY A 111 26.41 -10.03 -3.92
CA GLY A 111 26.71 -8.82 -4.71
C GLY A 111 25.48 -8.12 -5.30
N PHE A 112 24.28 -8.69 -5.14
CA PHE A 112 23.06 -8.10 -5.70
C PHE A 112 22.41 -7.13 -4.71
N ARG A 113 22.08 -5.93 -5.20
CA ARG A 113 21.45 -4.86 -4.42
C ARG A 113 20.27 -4.28 -5.17
N TRP A 114 19.07 -4.49 -4.66
CA TRP A 114 17.83 -3.95 -5.22
C TRP A 114 17.39 -2.73 -4.42
N SER A 115 17.24 -1.57 -5.07
CA SER A 115 16.74 -0.34 -4.44
C SER A 115 15.21 -0.30 -4.39
N ARG A 116 14.64 0.04 -3.24
CA ARG A 116 13.20 0.31 -3.11
C ARG A 116 12.91 1.75 -3.53
N GLY A 117 11.92 1.93 -4.41
CA GLY A 117 11.45 3.25 -4.81
C GLY A 117 10.74 3.98 -3.67
N LEU A 118 11.50 4.74 -2.88
CA LEU A 118 11.00 5.60 -1.81
C LEU A 118 10.82 7.05 -2.33
N PRO A 119 9.72 7.75 -1.97
CA PRO A 119 9.53 9.16 -2.28
C PRO A 119 10.67 10.03 -1.74
N SER A 120 10.96 11.11 -2.46
CA SER A 120 11.94 12.14 -2.03
C SER A 120 11.36 13.19 -1.08
N SER A 121 10.06 13.12 -0.79
CA SER A 121 9.39 13.99 0.17
C SER A 121 9.84 13.71 1.60
N SER A 122 9.65 14.68 2.50
CA SER A 122 9.97 14.51 3.91
C SER A 122 9.12 13.39 4.52
N VAL A 123 9.79 12.56 5.34
CA VAL A 123 9.12 11.53 6.14
C VAL A 123 8.46 12.22 7.31
N MET A 124 7.16 12.03 7.46
CA MET A 124 6.37 12.56 8.57
C MET A 124 6.32 11.64 9.78
N GLY A 125 6.63 10.37 9.59
CA GLY A 125 6.65 9.41 10.67
C GLY A 125 6.83 7.99 10.16
N LEU A 126 6.90 7.07 11.12
CA LEU A 126 7.17 5.67 10.88
C LEU A 126 6.06 4.81 11.47
N GLU A 127 5.78 3.69 10.84
CA GLU A 127 4.76 2.79 11.33
C GLU A 127 5.18 1.33 11.21
N VAL A 128 4.99 0.59 12.28
CA VAL A 128 5.17 -0.86 12.32
C VAL A 128 3.81 -1.52 12.16
N ARG A 129 3.61 -2.25 11.05
CA ARG A 129 2.38 -3.00 10.74
C ARG A 129 2.66 -4.49 10.66
N ALA A 130 1.68 -5.30 11.04
CA ALA A 130 1.67 -6.70 10.69
C ALA A 130 1.49 -6.85 9.17
N LEU A 131 2.17 -7.83 8.57
CA LEU A 131 1.92 -8.17 7.18
C LEU A 131 0.53 -8.81 7.03
N PRO A 132 -0.17 -8.58 5.90
CA PRO A 132 -1.50 -9.12 5.69
C PRO A 132 -1.53 -10.66 5.82
N SER A 133 -2.52 -11.18 6.53
CA SER A 133 -2.70 -12.61 6.83
C SER A 133 -2.77 -13.52 5.59
N GLY A 134 -3.06 -12.97 4.40
CA GLY A 134 -3.04 -13.72 3.14
C GLY A 134 -1.69 -14.37 2.81
N TRP A 135 -0.60 -13.91 3.43
CA TRP A 135 0.74 -14.49 3.28
C TRP A 135 0.99 -15.68 4.21
N THR A 136 0.22 -15.83 5.28
CA THR A 136 0.36 -16.90 6.28
C THR A 136 -0.73 -17.95 6.07
N ARG A 137 -0.52 -18.87 5.12
CA ARG A 137 -1.34 -20.10 5.01
C ARG A 137 -0.90 -21.08 6.09
N GLY A 138 -1.53 -21.02 7.26
CA GLY A 138 -1.27 -21.90 8.40
C GLY A 138 -1.54 -21.14 9.68
N GLY A 139 -2.24 -21.79 10.62
CA GLY A 139 -2.83 -21.18 11.83
C GLY A 139 -1.98 -20.08 12.46
N ALA A 140 -2.67 -19.04 12.92
CA ALA A 140 -2.12 -17.81 13.49
C ALA A 140 -1.28 -18.12 14.74
N ASP A 141 -0.06 -18.60 14.55
CA ASP A 141 0.97 -18.56 15.57
C ASP A 141 1.44 -17.10 15.63
N PRO A 142 1.04 -16.33 16.66
CA PRO A 142 1.39 -14.92 16.76
C PRO A 142 2.92 -14.74 16.78
N ALA A 143 3.69 -15.74 17.25
CA ALA A 143 5.14 -15.72 17.25
C ALA A 143 5.76 -15.76 15.84
N ARG A 144 4.99 -16.16 14.81
CA ARG A 144 5.41 -16.16 13.41
C ARG A 144 4.89 -14.97 12.61
N THR A 145 4.17 -14.06 13.27
CA THR A 145 3.69 -12.83 12.63
C THR A 145 4.89 -11.98 12.26
N VAL A 146 5.11 -11.82 10.96
CA VAL A 146 6.11 -10.91 10.44
C VAL A 146 5.51 -9.52 10.29
N PHE A 147 6.33 -8.51 10.53
CA PHE A 147 5.98 -7.10 10.48
C PHE A 147 6.75 -6.41 9.35
N SER A 148 6.25 -5.23 9.00
CA SER A 148 6.89 -4.28 8.10
C SER A 148 6.96 -2.90 8.74
N LEU A 149 8.08 -2.22 8.51
CA LEU A 149 8.26 -0.81 8.81
C LEU A 149 7.88 0.01 7.59
N HIS A 150 6.93 0.92 7.74
CA HIS A 150 6.46 1.83 6.72
C HIS A 150 6.86 3.26 7.05
N ALA A 151 7.32 4.00 6.06
CA ALA A 151 7.50 5.45 6.15
C ALA A 151 6.26 6.15 5.63
N LEU A 152 5.74 7.08 6.43
CA LEU A 152 4.67 8.01 6.08
C LEU A 152 5.31 9.28 5.54
N TYR A 153 4.86 9.76 4.40
CA TYR A 153 5.45 10.90 3.70
C TYR A 153 4.48 12.05 3.66
N ALA A 154 5.00 13.29 3.75
CA ALA A 154 4.17 14.50 3.62
C ALA A 154 3.43 14.57 2.28
N ARG A 155 4.04 13.98 1.24
CA ARG A 155 3.44 13.83 -0.08
C ARG A 155 3.66 12.42 -0.60
N GLY A 156 2.57 11.73 -0.90
CA GLY A 156 2.58 10.40 -1.52
C GLY A 156 2.17 9.27 -0.57
N PRO A 157 2.02 8.05 -1.09
CA PRO A 157 1.56 6.91 -0.30
C PRO A 157 2.65 6.46 0.69
N ALA A 158 2.23 5.88 1.81
CA ALA A 158 3.14 5.18 2.71
C ALA A 158 3.90 4.08 1.95
N ARG A 159 5.20 3.93 2.22
CA ARG A 159 6.04 2.91 1.57
C ARG A 159 6.73 2.03 2.61
N ALA A 160 6.79 0.73 2.32
CA ALA A 160 7.51 -0.23 3.15
C ALA A 160 9.02 0.00 3.01
N VAL A 161 9.66 0.39 4.11
CA VAL A 161 11.10 0.59 4.27
C VAL A 161 11.77 -0.76 4.49
N ALA A 162 11.26 -1.55 5.44
CA ALA A 162 11.71 -2.90 5.73
C ALA A 162 10.49 -3.83 5.91
N ALA A 163 10.62 -5.11 5.57
CA ALA A 163 9.53 -6.08 5.69
C ALA A 163 10.05 -7.49 5.88
N GLY A 164 9.27 -8.30 6.58
CA GLY A 164 9.59 -9.71 6.84
C GLY A 164 10.44 -9.91 8.09
N TYR A 165 10.30 -9.02 9.07
CA TYR A 165 11.05 -9.05 10.33
C TYR A 165 10.10 -9.08 11.54
N PRO A 166 10.56 -9.53 12.71
CA PRO A 166 9.79 -9.46 13.94
C PRO A 166 9.40 -8.02 14.34
N LYS A 167 8.34 -7.88 15.13
CA LYS A 167 7.79 -6.57 15.55
C LYS A 167 8.84 -5.73 16.27
N GLU A 168 9.56 -6.36 17.19
CA GLU A 168 10.55 -5.75 18.06
C GLU A 168 11.78 -5.23 17.28
N TRP A 169 12.13 -5.88 16.17
CA TRP A 169 13.20 -5.40 15.28
C TRP A 169 12.76 -4.17 14.51
N MET A 170 11.51 -4.18 13.99
CA MET A 170 10.95 -3.03 13.27
C MET A 170 10.72 -1.83 14.19
N ALA A 171 10.27 -2.06 15.43
CA ALA A 171 10.13 -1.02 16.44
C ALA A 171 11.48 -0.42 16.84
N THR A 172 12.51 -1.26 17.00
CA THR A 172 13.88 -0.79 17.30
C THR A 172 14.45 0.02 16.14
N LEU A 173 14.35 -0.47 14.91
CA LEU A 173 14.76 0.29 13.73
C LEU A 173 14.00 1.63 13.61
N ALA A 174 12.70 1.65 13.91
CA ALA A 174 11.92 2.88 13.88
C ALA A 174 12.43 3.92 14.88
N ARG A 175 12.72 3.49 16.11
CA ARG A 175 13.28 4.37 17.16
C ARG A 175 14.64 4.92 16.78
N GLU A 176 15.51 4.08 16.24
CA GLU A 176 16.86 4.47 15.81
C GLU A 176 16.84 5.40 14.58
N LEU A 177 15.88 5.24 13.67
CA LEU A 177 15.70 6.15 12.53
C LEU A 177 15.13 7.52 12.94
N GLY A 178 14.31 7.58 14.00
CA GLY A 178 13.57 8.76 14.42
C GLY A 178 14.40 10.05 14.50
N PRO A 179 15.56 10.05 15.21
CA PRO A 179 16.44 11.23 15.31
C PRO A 179 16.99 11.73 13.97
N TRP A 180 17.18 10.85 12.99
CA TRP A 180 17.80 11.17 11.70
C TRP A 180 16.81 11.70 10.66
N LEU A 181 15.51 11.56 10.89
CA LEU A 181 14.46 12.00 9.97
C LEU A 181 14.25 13.52 9.96
N GLY A 182 14.94 14.27 10.82
CA GLY A 182 15.05 15.74 10.73
C GLY A 182 13.70 16.45 10.79
N LEU A 183 12.79 15.98 11.64
CA LEU A 183 11.46 16.58 11.74
C LEU A 183 11.49 17.89 12.52
N PRO A 184 10.82 18.97 12.03
CA PRO A 184 10.88 20.30 12.65
C PRO A 184 10.39 20.36 14.10
N ALA A 185 9.57 19.38 14.52
CA ALA A 185 8.83 19.38 15.78
C ALA A 185 9.32 18.34 16.80
N GLY A 186 10.51 17.74 16.60
CA GLY A 186 11.07 16.71 17.48
C GLY A 186 11.15 15.33 16.81
N PRO A 187 11.18 14.23 17.58
CA PRO A 187 11.34 12.89 17.02
C PRO A 187 10.16 12.52 16.13
N ALA A 188 10.41 11.66 15.13
CA ALA A 188 9.36 11.18 14.25
C ALA A 188 8.27 10.45 15.02
N PRO A 189 6.98 10.72 14.77
CA PRO A 189 5.90 9.92 15.33
C PRO A 189 6.04 8.47 14.86
N ILE A 190 6.00 7.55 15.82
CA ILE A 190 6.11 6.11 15.58
C ILE A 190 4.80 5.45 15.98
N TRP A 191 4.05 4.97 15.00
CA TRP A 191 2.87 4.15 15.25
C TRP A 191 3.27 2.69 15.33
N ILE A 192 2.94 2.03 16.43
CA ILE A 192 3.16 0.61 16.60
C ILE A 192 1.80 -0.07 16.67
N GLU A 193 1.54 -0.97 15.74
CA GLU A 193 0.28 -1.72 15.72
C GLU A 193 0.04 -2.44 17.06
N GLY A 194 -1.12 -2.13 17.67
CA GLY A 194 -1.55 -2.68 18.97
C GLY A 194 -1.04 -1.92 20.20
N ASP A 195 -0.22 -0.88 20.02
CA ASP A 195 0.29 -0.05 21.11
C ASP A 195 -0.48 1.28 21.17
N VAL A 196 -1.35 1.41 22.17
CA VAL A 196 -2.20 2.60 22.37
C VAL A 196 -1.35 3.81 22.74
N SER A 197 -0.36 3.65 23.61
CA SER A 197 0.50 4.75 24.09
C SER A 197 1.39 5.30 22.97
N ALA A 198 1.97 4.41 22.15
CA ALA A 198 2.71 4.83 20.97
C ALA A 198 1.81 5.59 19.98
N THR A 199 0.57 5.13 19.80
CA THR A 199 -0.40 5.79 18.91
C THR A 199 -0.78 7.18 19.42
N GLU A 200 -1.07 7.35 20.71
CA GLU A 200 -1.41 8.65 21.31
C GLU A 200 -0.24 9.64 21.22
N THR A 201 0.98 9.17 21.51
CA THR A 201 2.19 9.99 21.38
C THR A 201 2.41 10.43 19.93
N ALA A 202 2.25 9.51 18.99
CA ALA A 202 2.40 9.78 17.57
C ALA A 202 1.31 10.73 17.04
N ASP A 203 0.08 10.61 17.54
CA ASP A 203 -1.02 11.52 17.25
C ASP A 203 -0.74 12.94 17.76
N ALA A 204 -0.23 13.07 18.99
CA ALA A 204 0.12 14.37 19.57
C ALA A 204 1.18 15.09 18.74
N LEU A 205 2.25 14.37 18.35
CA LEU A 205 3.30 14.89 17.47
C LEU A 205 2.76 15.27 16.09
N LEU A 206 1.88 14.44 15.51
CA LEU A 206 1.28 14.71 14.20
C LEU A 206 0.37 15.95 14.24
N LEU A 207 -0.40 16.13 15.30
CA LEU A 207 -1.26 17.29 15.49
C LEU A 207 -0.46 18.58 15.69
N ALA A 208 0.68 18.53 16.39
CA ALA A 208 1.57 19.67 16.57
C ALA A 208 2.15 20.20 15.25
N GLY A 209 2.32 19.33 14.25
CA GLY A 209 2.81 19.71 12.92
C GLY A 209 1.78 20.34 11.99
N GLY A 210 0.49 20.39 12.37
CA GLY A 210 -0.59 20.86 11.50
C GLY A 210 -0.92 19.86 10.36
N PRO A 211 -1.92 20.18 9.51
CA PRO A 211 -2.34 19.27 8.44
C PRO A 211 -1.20 19.04 7.44
N PRO A 212 -0.87 17.77 7.09
CA PRO A 212 0.22 17.43 6.19
C PRO A 212 0.14 18.08 4.81
N SER A 213 -1.08 18.27 4.32
CA SER A 213 -1.35 18.81 3.01
C SER A 213 -2.33 19.98 3.04
N GLN A 214 -2.22 20.83 2.03
CA GLN A 214 -3.14 21.93 1.76
C GLN A 214 -4.57 21.50 1.39
N TRP A 215 -4.84 20.19 1.29
CA TRP A 215 -6.15 19.65 0.90
C TRP A 215 -7.07 19.39 2.10
N VAL A 216 -6.54 19.58 3.31
CA VAL A 216 -7.29 19.51 4.56
C VAL A 216 -7.40 20.92 5.10
N HIS A 217 -8.58 21.52 4.94
CA HIS A 217 -8.89 22.80 5.54
C HIS A 217 -9.57 22.59 6.88
N VAL A 218 -9.13 23.35 7.87
CA VAL A 218 -9.59 23.26 9.26
C VAL A 218 -10.18 24.61 9.64
N GLN A 219 -11.42 24.60 10.10
CA GLN A 219 -12.09 25.76 10.66
C GLN A 219 -12.68 25.36 12.00
N GLU A 220 -12.39 26.12 13.05
CA GLU A 220 -12.92 25.86 14.39
C GLU A 220 -13.55 27.14 14.93
N GLU A 221 -14.86 27.12 15.11
CA GLU A 221 -15.67 28.27 15.53
C GLU A 221 -16.72 27.81 16.53
N GLY A 222 -16.81 28.47 17.69
CA GLY A 222 -17.86 28.21 18.68
C GLY A 222 -17.91 26.78 19.20
N GLY A 223 -16.78 26.06 19.21
CA GLY A 223 -16.73 24.65 19.60
C GLY A 223 -17.11 23.67 18.48
N LEU A 224 -17.56 24.14 17.33
CA LEU A 224 -17.74 23.32 16.13
C LEU A 224 -16.42 23.22 15.37
N LEU A 225 -15.95 21.99 15.15
CA LEU A 225 -14.82 21.69 14.29
C LEU A 225 -15.34 21.30 12.90
N ARG A 226 -14.95 22.06 11.88
CA ARG A 226 -15.23 21.77 10.47
C ARG A 226 -13.94 21.41 9.75
N LEU A 227 -13.86 20.17 9.27
CA LEU A 227 -12.76 19.69 8.44
C LEU A 227 -13.26 19.48 7.02
N ARG A 228 -12.59 20.09 6.04
CA ARG A 228 -12.88 19.86 4.61
C ARG A 228 -11.70 19.15 3.98
N ALA A 229 -11.93 17.92 3.50
CA ALA A 229 -10.97 17.15 2.74
C ALA A 229 -11.38 17.12 1.26
N GLY A 230 -10.55 17.67 0.37
CA GLY A 230 -10.71 17.53 -1.09
C GLY A 230 -10.31 18.76 -1.89
N PRO A 231 -10.61 18.79 -3.21
CA PRO A 231 -10.79 17.61 -4.06
C PRO A 231 -9.48 16.81 -4.19
N LEU A 232 -9.56 15.49 -4.33
CA LEU A 232 -8.37 14.64 -4.60
C LEU A 232 -7.62 15.09 -5.87
N GLY A 233 -8.35 15.71 -6.80
CA GLY A 233 -7.86 16.03 -8.12
C GLY A 233 -7.51 14.76 -8.91
N LEU A 234 -6.68 14.90 -9.93
CA LEU A 234 -6.22 13.80 -10.77
C LEU A 234 -5.00 13.07 -10.20
N ARG A 235 -4.83 12.97 -8.87
CA ARG A 235 -3.69 12.28 -8.26
C ARG A 235 -4.06 10.89 -7.77
N GLY A 236 -3.16 9.94 -7.95
CA GLY A 236 -3.36 8.55 -7.51
C GLY A 236 -4.37 7.82 -8.38
N GLY A 237 -5.34 7.15 -7.75
CA GLY A 237 -6.35 6.31 -8.43
C GLY A 237 -7.07 7.00 -9.61
N PRO A 238 -7.64 8.21 -9.44
CA PRO A 238 -8.30 8.94 -10.53
C PRO A 238 -7.43 9.12 -11.77
N ALA A 239 -6.14 9.45 -11.61
CA ALA A 239 -5.21 9.61 -12.74
C ALA A 239 -5.08 8.31 -13.56
N VAL A 240 -4.97 7.18 -12.87
CA VAL A 240 -4.84 5.86 -13.51
C VAL A 240 -6.10 5.51 -14.29
N PHE A 241 -7.28 5.73 -13.70
CA PHE A 241 -8.55 5.50 -14.40
C PHE A 241 -8.73 6.42 -15.62
N LEU A 242 -8.33 7.69 -15.50
CA LEU A 242 -8.38 8.64 -16.62
C LEU A 242 -7.44 8.20 -17.75
N ALA A 243 -6.18 7.90 -17.43
CA ALA A 243 -5.19 7.47 -18.40
C ALA A 243 -5.62 6.17 -19.09
N PHE A 244 -6.12 5.19 -18.33
CA PHE A 244 -6.66 3.95 -18.88
C PHE A 244 -7.86 4.21 -19.81
N GLY A 245 -8.83 5.02 -19.38
CA GLY A 245 -9.98 5.38 -20.19
C GLY A 245 -9.58 6.05 -21.51
N LEU A 246 -8.61 6.97 -21.49
CA LEU A 246 -8.09 7.65 -22.67
C LEU A 246 -7.35 6.69 -23.62
N ILE A 247 -6.46 5.85 -23.09
CA ILE A 247 -5.73 4.84 -23.89
C ILE A 247 -6.72 3.85 -24.52
N TRP A 248 -7.72 3.42 -23.76
CA TRP A 248 -8.76 2.51 -24.23
C TRP A 248 -9.59 3.13 -25.36
N LEU A 249 -10.04 4.38 -25.20
CA LEU A 249 -10.76 5.10 -26.25
C LEU A 249 -9.92 5.31 -27.51
N LEU A 250 -8.62 5.60 -27.35
CA LEU A 250 -7.69 5.70 -28.48
C LEU A 250 -7.58 4.36 -29.24
N PHE A 251 -7.46 3.25 -28.50
CA PHE A 251 -7.44 1.91 -29.08
C PHE A 251 -8.75 1.58 -29.82
N VAL A 252 -9.91 1.85 -29.22
CA VAL A 252 -11.22 1.64 -29.87
C VAL A 252 -11.36 2.52 -31.11
N ALA A 253 -10.95 3.79 -31.05
CA ALA A 253 -10.96 4.70 -32.19
C ALA A 253 -10.07 4.22 -33.34
N PHE A 254 -8.89 3.65 -33.03
CA PHE A 254 -8.01 3.05 -34.02
C PHE A 254 -8.68 1.86 -34.73
N ILE A 255 -9.27 0.92 -33.99
CA ILE A 255 -9.98 -0.22 -34.56
C ILE A 255 -11.20 0.22 -35.37
N ALA A 256 -11.99 1.17 -34.86
CA ALA A 256 -13.14 1.72 -35.56
C ALA A 256 -12.75 2.40 -36.87
N THR A 257 -11.63 3.14 -36.89
CA THR A 257 -11.10 3.76 -38.12
C THR A 257 -10.69 2.71 -39.15
N MET A 258 -9.97 1.67 -38.74
CA MET A 258 -9.61 0.54 -39.63
C MET A 258 -10.85 -0.14 -40.20
N PHE A 259 -11.87 -0.37 -39.35
CA PHE A 259 -13.14 -0.95 -39.76
C PHE A 259 -13.88 -0.08 -40.78
N LEU A 260 -13.99 1.23 -40.54
CA LEU A 260 -14.66 2.17 -41.45
C LEU A 260 -13.94 2.29 -42.79
N LEU A 261 -12.59 2.27 -42.81
CA LEU A 261 -11.81 2.26 -44.04
C LEU A 261 -12.00 0.98 -44.86
N ASP A 262 -12.10 -0.18 -44.21
CA ASP A 262 -12.41 -1.45 -44.90
C ASP A 262 -13.82 -1.43 -45.50
N ARG A 263 -14.82 -0.91 -44.77
CA ARG A 263 -16.22 -0.82 -45.21
C ARG A 263 -16.47 0.24 -46.26
N GLY A 264 -15.73 1.35 -46.24
CA GLY A 264 -15.74 2.33 -47.32
C GLY A 264 -15.36 1.72 -48.68
N ARG A 265 -14.55 0.65 -48.69
CA ARG A 265 -14.15 -0.07 -49.90
C ARG A 265 -15.12 -1.19 -50.29
N LYS A 266 -15.68 -1.91 -49.31
CA LYS A 266 -16.49 -3.13 -49.53
C LYS A 266 -18.00 -2.92 -49.50
N GLY A 267 -18.48 -1.75 -49.08
CA GLY A 267 -19.89 -1.51 -48.80
C GLY A 267 -20.33 -2.03 -47.43
N TRP A 268 -21.54 -1.66 -47.03
CA TRP A 268 -22.15 -2.01 -45.74
C TRP A 268 -23.08 -3.22 -45.85
N ASN A 269 -22.92 -4.19 -44.96
CA ASN A 269 -23.79 -5.36 -44.80
C ASN A 269 -24.51 -5.34 -43.44
N ARG A 270 -25.59 -6.11 -43.31
CA ARG A 270 -26.39 -6.17 -42.06
C ARG A 270 -25.58 -6.60 -40.83
N SER A 271 -24.54 -7.42 -41.00
CA SER A 271 -23.61 -7.82 -39.94
C SER A 271 -22.82 -6.66 -39.33
N ASP A 272 -22.66 -5.57 -40.09
CA ASP A 272 -21.74 -4.48 -39.75
C ASP A 272 -22.33 -3.59 -38.66
N TYR A 273 -23.66 -3.50 -38.60
CA TYR A 273 -24.36 -2.87 -37.48
C TYR A 273 -24.06 -3.57 -36.14
N GLY A 274 -23.87 -4.89 -36.15
CA GLY A 274 -23.44 -5.64 -34.97
C GLY A 274 -22.04 -5.23 -34.51
N ALA A 275 -21.09 -5.12 -35.46
CA ALA A 275 -19.74 -4.66 -35.17
C ALA A 275 -19.72 -3.21 -34.64
N VAL A 276 -20.54 -2.32 -35.20
CA VAL A 276 -20.71 -0.94 -34.70
C VAL A 276 -21.28 -0.93 -33.28
N ALA A 277 -22.31 -1.73 -33.00
CA ALA A 277 -22.89 -1.82 -31.66
C ALA A 277 -21.86 -2.32 -30.62
N VAL A 278 -21.03 -3.30 -30.98
CA VAL A 278 -19.92 -3.76 -30.14
C VAL A 278 -18.90 -2.64 -29.92
N LEU A 279 -18.46 -1.95 -30.97
CA LEU A 279 -17.52 -0.83 -30.85
C LEU A 279 -18.06 0.30 -29.96
N LEU A 280 -19.35 0.63 -30.08
CA LEU A 280 -20.03 1.60 -29.20
C LEU A 280 -20.06 1.12 -27.74
N GLY A 281 -20.33 -0.17 -27.50
CA GLY A 281 -20.25 -0.76 -26.17
C GLY A 281 -18.85 -0.63 -25.56
N PHE A 282 -17.82 -0.97 -26.33
CA PHE A 282 -16.41 -0.85 -25.90
C PHE A 282 -16.00 0.61 -25.67
N ALA A 283 -16.45 1.55 -26.51
CA ALA A 283 -16.25 2.98 -26.28
C ALA A 283 -16.94 3.45 -24.99
N GLY A 284 -18.16 2.94 -24.72
CA GLY A 284 -18.89 3.20 -23.49
C GLY A 284 -18.12 2.82 -22.23
N VAL A 285 -17.36 1.71 -22.26
CA VAL A 285 -16.47 1.30 -21.14
C VAL A 285 -15.39 2.36 -20.89
N GLY A 286 -14.71 2.82 -21.94
CA GLY A 286 -13.68 3.86 -21.83
C GLY A 286 -14.24 5.18 -21.28
N ALA A 287 -15.39 5.62 -21.80
CA ALA A 287 -16.10 6.80 -21.30
C ALA A 287 -16.52 6.64 -19.82
N GLY A 288 -16.98 5.45 -19.43
CA GLY A 288 -17.32 5.10 -18.06
C GLY A 288 -16.13 5.29 -17.10
N PHE A 289 -14.94 4.84 -17.49
CA PHE A 289 -13.72 5.05 -16.68
C PHE A 289 -13.37 6.53 -16.53
N ILE A 290 -13.54 7.33 -17.59
CA ILE A 290 -13.31 8.79 -17.54
C ILE A 290 -14.30 9.46 -16.58
N VAL A 291 -15.60 9.14 -16.69
CA VAL A 291 -16.63 9.70 -15.79
C VAL A 291 -16.37 9.28 -14.34
N ALA A 292 -16.01 8.02 -14.09
CA ALA A 292 -15.65 7.53 -12.76
C ALA A 292 -14.42 8.29 -12.20
N SER A 293 -13.40 8.51 -13.02
CA SER A 293 -12.22 9.29 -12.64
C SER A 293 -12.58 10.73 -12.27
N ILE A 294 -13.37 11.43 -13.10
CA ILE A 294 -13.83 12.80 -12.82
C ILE A 294 -14.64 12.83 -11.54
N HIS A 295 -15.56 11.88 -11.35
CA HIS A 295 -16.36 11.78 -10.14
C HIS A 295 -15.49 11.61 -8.89
N MET A 296 -14.47 10.75 -8.95
CA MET A 296 -13.52 10.57 -7.84
C MET A 296 -12.63 11.79 -7.62
N ALA A 297 -12.18 12.44 -8.69
CA ALA A 297 -11.32 13.61 -8.65
C ALA A 297 -12.02 14.82 -8.00
N LEU A 298 -13.32 14.98 -8.26
CA LEU A 298 -14.15 16.07 -7.74
C LEU A 298 -14.76 15.77 -6.36
N ARG A 299 -14.60 14.56 -5.84
CA ARG A 299 -15.18 14.18 -4.55
C ARG A 299 -14.54 14.99 -3.42
N GLN A 300 -15.38 15.61 -2.60
CA GLN A 300 -15.00 16.28 -1.37
C GLN A 300 -15.78 15.67 -0.20
N VAL A 301 -15.17 15.69 0.99
CA VAL A 301 -15.81 15.24 2.22
C VAL A 301 -15.64 16.33 3.27
N ILE A 302 -16.77 16.77 3.81
CA ILE A 302 -16.83 17.74 4.90
C ILE A 302 -17.21 16.97 6.16
N PHE A 303 -16.44 17.15 7.22
CA PHE A 303 -16.73 16.67 8.56
C PHE A 303 -17.11 17.88 9.40
N GLU A 304 -18.26 17.80 10.06
CA GLU A 304 -18.72 18.77 11.05
C GLU A 304 -18.85 18.03 12.37
N VAL A 305 -18.08 18.47 13.36
CA VAL A 305 -17.89 17.74 14.62
C VAL A 305 -18.08 18.68 15.78
N ASP A 306 -19.00 18.33 16.66
CA ASP A 306 -19.25 19.02 17.91
C ASP A 306 -19.16 18.02 19.07
N ASN A 307 -19.59 18.44 20.26
CA ASN A 307 -19.59 17.58 21.45
C ASN A 307 -20.69 16.51 21.41
N LEU A 308 -21.70 16.66 20.54
CA LEU A 308 -22.88 15.78 20.46
C LEU A 308 -22.71 14.69 19.40
N GLY A 309 -21.90 14.92 18.37
CA GLY A 309 -21.67 13.92 17.33
C GLY A 309 -20.84 14.39 16.15
N LEU A 310 -21.01 13.63 15.07
CA LEU A 310 -20.26 13.77 13.83
C LEU A 310 -21.23 13.74 12.65
N ARG A 311 -21.22 14.81 11.86
CA ARG A 311 -21.88 14.88 10.56
C ARG A 311 -20.83 14.82 9.46
N ILE A 312 -21.05 13.93 8.50
CA ILE A 312 -20.22 13.80 7.29
C ILE A 312 -21.08 14.10 6.08
N GLU A 313 -20.63 15.04 5.27
CA GLU A 313 -21.22 15.33 3.98
C GLU A 313 -20.21 15.00 2.88
N SER A 314 -20.53 13.99 2.07
CA SER A 314 -19.76 13.69 0.86
C SER A 314 -20.43 14.37 -0.34
N THR A 315 -19.72 15.30 -0.97
CA THR A 315 -20.14 15.98 -2.21
C THR A 315 -19.29 15.49 -3.38
N GLY A 316 -19.87 15.48 -4.59
CA GLY A 316 -19.18 15.06 -5.81
C GLY A 316 -20.07 15.33 -7.02
N LEU A 317 -19.81 14.67 -8.16
CA LEU A 317 -20.65 14.81 -9.36
C LEU A 317 -22.12 14.39 -9.14
N TRP A 318 -22.35 13.48 -8.19
CA TRP A 318 -23.68 13.00 -7.81
C TRP A 318 -24.19 13.73 -6.55
N ARG A 319 -25.49 13.56 -6.28
CA ARG A 319 -26.17 14.12 -5.10
C ARG A 319 -25.37 13.92 -3.81
N ALA A 320 -25.26 14.98 -3.02
CA ALA A 320 -24.62 14.94 -1.71
C ALA A 320 -25.28 13.87 -0.83
N ARG A 321 -24.46 13.09 -0.13
CA ARG A 321 -24.93 12.03 0.78
C ARG A 321 -24.54 12.41 2.21
N PRO A 322 -25.44 13.04 2.99
CA PRO A 322 -25.19 13.31 4.38
C PRO A 322 -25.26 12.01 5.19
N ARG A 323 -24.39 11.91 6.19
CA ARG A 323 -24.41 10.87 7.23
C ARG A 323 -24.21 11.58 8.57
N GLN A 324 -24.91 11.13 9.59
CA GLN A 324 -24.79 11.68 10.92
C GLN A 324 -24.71 10.52 11.90
N TRP A 325 -23.81 10.63 12.85
CA TRP A 325 -23.69 9.73 13.99
C TRP A 325 -23.66 10.54 15.26
N ARG A 326 -24.37 10.06 16.27
CA ARG A 326 -24.25 10.61 17.61
C ARG A 326 -22.95 10.15 18.24
N ARG A 327 -22.45 10.91 19.21
CA ARG A 327 -21.18 10.63 19.87
C ARG A 327 -21.17 9.27 20.55
N ASP A 328 -22.28 8.87 21.16
CA ASP A 328 -22.48 7.59 21.84
C ASP A 328 -22.52 6.41 20.87
N GLU A 329 -22.87 6.60 19.60
CA GLU A 329 -22.84 5.53 18.57
C GLU A 329 -21.42 5.19 18.10
N LEU A 330 -20.47 6.09 18.29
CA LEU A 330 -19.08 5.95 17.86
C LEU A 330 -18.24 5.26 18.94
N LEU A 331 -17.54 4.20 18.55
CA LEU A 331 -16.65 3.43 19.43
C LEU A 331 -15.18 3.81 19.25
N ALA A 332 -14.72 3.97 18.00
CA ALA A 332 -13.35 4.36 17.68
C ALA A 332 -13.28 5.01 16.30
N VAL A 333 -12.23 5.82 16.09
CA VAL A 333 -11.89 6.40 14.79
C VAL A 333 -10.43 6.09 14.49
N GLY A 334 -10.16 5.50 13.33
CA GLY A 334 -8.82 5.08 12.95
C GLY A 334 -8.58 5.15 11.45
N VAL A 335 -7.36 4.84 11.04
CA VAL A 335 -7.01 4.61 9.64
C VAL A 335 -6.77 3.12 9.47
N GLY A 336 -7.31 2.55 8.40
CA GLY A 336 -7.15 1.13 8.12
C GLY A 336 -7.32 0.80 6.65
N ASP A 337 -7.23 -0.49 6.34
CA ASP A 337 -7.35 -1.01 4.99
C ASP A 337 -8.81 -1.05 4.52
N SER A 338 -9.06 -0.48 3.34
CA SER A 338 -10.35 -0.55 2.66
C SER A 338 -10.60 -1.93 2.03
N GLN A 339 -11.83 -2.13 1.55
CA GLN A 339 -12.18 -3.29 0.73
C GLN A 339 -11.76 -3.12 -0.75
N VAL A 340 -11.15 -1.98 -1.10
CA VAL A 340 -10.72 -1.70 -2.47
C VAL A 340 -9.24 -2.01 -2.58
N GLU A 341 -8.90 -2.93 -3.47
CA GLU A 341 -7.52 -3.31 -3.77
C GLU A 341 -7.08 -2.75 -5.12
N VAL A 342 -5.88 -2.15 -5.15
CA VAL A 342 -5.23 -1.71 -6.38
C VAL A 342 -3.80 -2.25 -6.35
N ASN A 343 -3.41 -3.01 -7.37
CA ASN A 343 -2.11 -3.68 -7.44
C ASN A 343 -1.82 -4.55 -6.19
N ASN A 344 -2.79 -5.39 -5.79
CA ASN A 344 -2.73 -6.26 -4.60
C ASN A 344 -2.44 -5.51 -3.30
N ARG A 345 -2.78 -4.23 -3.24
CA ARG A 345 -2.67 -3.40 -2.04
C ARG A 345 -4.02 -2.78 -1.74
N LYS A 346 -4.52 -3.03 -0.54
CA LYS A 346 -5.70 -2.34 -0.02
C LYS A 346 -5.39 -0.85 0.12
N LEU A 347 -6.30 -0.02 -0.36
CA LEU A 347 -6.16 1.43 -0.22
C LEU A 347 -6.46 1.82 1.23
N PRO A 348 -5.72 2.77 1.82
CA PRO A 348 -6.05 3.28 3.15
C PRO A 348 -7.38 4.06 3.09
N GLU A 349 -8.14 3.98 4.17
CA GLU A 349 -9.38 4.73 4.37
C GLU A 349 -9.51 5.18 5.83
N LEU A 350 -10.25 6.26 6.05
CA LEU A 350 -10.67 6.66 7.40
C LEU A 350 -11.83 5.77 7.84
N GLN A 351 -11.68 5.09 8.97
CA GLN A 351 -12.65 4.11 9.47
C GLN A 351 -13.31 4.60 10.75
N PHE A 352 -14.64 4.57 10.74
CA PHE A 352 -15.47 4.75 11.92
C PHE A 352 -15.96 3.38 12.38
N HIS A 353 -15.65 3.03 13.63
CA HIS A 353 -16.17 1.83 14.28
C HIS A 353 -17.40 2.22 15.09
N LEU A 354 -18.56 1.67 14.75
CA LEU A 354 -19.80 1.93 15.46
C LEU A 354 -19.98 0.90 16.58
N ARG A 355 -20.71 1.28 17.65
CA ARG A 355 -21.07 0.35 18.74
C ARG A 355 -21.87 -0.87 18.27
N THR A 356 -22.54 -0.77 17.12
CA THR A 356 -23.23 -1.88 16.46
C THR A 356 -22.29 -2.95 15.90
N GLY A 357 -20.98 -2.76 16.00
CA GLY A 357 -19.96 -3.63 15.39
C GLY A 357 -19.73 -3.34 13.91
N THR A 358 -20.50 -2.45 13.29
CA THR A 358 -20.32 -2.10 11.88
C THR A 358 -19.18 -1.11 11.68
N ARG A 359 -18.38 -1.34 10.63
CA ARG A 359 -17.30 -0.46 10.20
C ARG A 359 -17.74 0.39 9.01
N ARG A 360 -17.51 1.70 9.07
CA ARG A 360 -17.82 2.62 7.96
C ARG A 360 -16.55 3.33 7.49
N GLY A 361 -16.13 3.02 6.26
CA GLY A 361 -15.02 3.67 5.57
C GLY A 361 -15.44 4.94 4.84
N VAL A 362 -14.60 5.98 4.92
CA VAL A 362 -14.67 7.19 4.09
C VAL A 362 -13.27 7.57 3.60
N LEU A 363 -13.19 8.45 2.58
CA LEU A 363 -11.91 8.92 2.02
C LEU A 363 -10.97 7.80 1.54
N VAL A 364 -11.52 6.78 0.88
CA VAL A 364 -10.73 5.67 0.31
C VAL A 364 -9.70 6.20 -0.68
N GLY A 365 -8.43 5.84 -0.48
CA GLY A 365 -7.32 6.23 -1.35
C GLY A 365 -6.79 7.64 -1.12
N PHE A 366 -7.25 8.34 -0.07
CA PHE A 366 -6.66 9.61 0.34
C PHE A 366 -5.24 9.40 0.90
N ASN A 367 -4.45 10.47 0.97
CA ASN A 367 -3.09 10.38 1.50
C ASN A 367 -3.12 9.87 2.95
N GLU A 368 -2.30 8.89 3.26
CA GLU A 368 -2.38 8.24 4.58
C GLU A 368 -1.97 9.15 5.74
N ALA A 369 -1.00 10.05 5.54
CA ALA A 369 -0.63 11.03 6.56
C ALA A 369 -1.81 11.97 6.85
N ASP A 370 -2.49 12.46 5.80
CA ASP A 370 -3.70 13.27 5.97
C ASP A 370 -4.82 12.51 6.68
N LEU A 371 -5.04 11.23 6.30
CA LEU A 371 -6.03 10.38 6.97
C LEU A 371 -5.73 10.22 8.47
N ARG A 372 -4.45 10.03 8.84
CA ARG A 372 -4.03 9.91 10.24
C ARG A 372 -4.22 11.22 10.99
N TRP A 373 -3.86 12.34 10.36
CA TRP A 373 -4.04 13.66 10.95
C TRP A 373 -5.52 13.95 11.19
N ILE A 374 -6.38 13.69 10.20
CA ILE A 374 -7.84 13.81 10.34
C ILE A 374 -8.35 12.90 11.46
N ALA A 375 -7.93 11.63 11.49
CA ALA A 375 -8.34 10.69 12.52
C ALA A 375 -7.91 11.16 13.92
N ALA A 376 -6.68 11.63 14.09
CA ALA A 376 -6.17 12.17 15.35
C ALA A 376 -6.97 13.40 15.79
N ARG A 377 -7.29 14.32 14.87
CA ARG A 377 -8.09 15.51 15.18
C ARG A 377 -9.52 15.16 15.58
N LEU A 378 -10.15 14.21 14.88
CA LEU A 378 -11.47 13.68 15.21
C LEU A 378 -11.46 12.98 16.57
N ARG A 379 -10.44 12.17 16.85
CA ARG A 379 -10.25 11.52 18.16
C ARG A 379 -10.12 12.52 19.29
N GLN A 380 -9.31 13.56 19.11
CA GLN A 380 -9.16 14.63 20.09
C GLN A 380 -10.49 15.33 20.36
N LYS A 381 -11.22 15.70 19.31
CA LYS A 381 -12.49 16.43 19.43
C LYS A 381 -13.60 15.57 20.06
N LEU A 382 -13.68 14.31 19.67
CA LEU A 382 -14.69 13.38 20.16
C LEU A 382 -14.25 12.68 21.45
N GLN A 383 -12.98 12.72 21.87
CA GLN A 383 -12.45 11.87 22.95
C GLN A 383 -12.63 10.36 22.63
N LEU A 384 -12.28 9.97 21.40
CA LEU A 384 -12.39 8.58 20.90
C LEU A 384 -11.03 7.90 20.87
N PRO A 385 -10.93 6.59 21.15
CA PRO A 385 -9.70 5.84 20.96
C PRO A 385 -9.43 5.56 19.46
N ALA A 386 -8.18 5.19 19.15
CA ALA A 386 -7.74 4.83 17.79
C ALA A 386 -8.27 3.47 17.31
N ARG A 387 -8.48 2.54 18.25
CA ARG A 387 -9.02 1.21 17.98
C ARG A 387 -10.09 0.87 19.01
N PRO A 388 -11.11 0.09 18.64
CA PRO A 388 -12.03 -0.44 19.62
C PRO A 388 -11.26 -1.36 20.58
N VAL A 389 -11.47 -1.18 21.88
CA VAL A 389 -10.99 -2.15 22.88
C VAL A 389 -11.83 -3.41 22.67
N GLU A 390 -11.19 -4.53 22.32
CA GLU A 390 -11.92 -5.79 22.16
C GLU A 390 -12.59 -6.16 23.49
N PRO A 391 -13.91 -6.40 23.53
CA PRO A 391 -14.64 -6.63 24.78
C PRO A 391 -14.10 -7.81 25.62
N GLY A 392 -13.33 -8.72 25.03
CA GLY A 392 -12.75 -9.88 25.71
C GLY A 392 -11.40 -9.64 26.39
N ALA A 393 -10.64 -8.62 26.00
CA ALA A 393 -9.28 -8.40 26.53
C ALA A 393 -9.27 -7.85 27.97
N ALA A 394 -10.38 -7.27 28.44
CA ALA A 394 -10.48 -6.70 29.78
C ALA A 394 -10.99 -7.68 30.86
N ALA A 395 -11.48 -8.87 30.47
CA ALA A 395 -12.08 -9.83 31.40
C ALA A 395 -11.09 -10.90 31.91
N GLU A 396 -9.92 -11.05 31.29
CA GLU A 396 -8.80 -11.83 31.85
C GLU A 396 -8.05 -10.96 32.88
N GLY A 397 -8.74 -10.61 33.97
CA GLY A 397 -8.05 -10.19 35.19
C GLY A 397 -7.08 -11.31 35.63
N PRO A 398 -5.98 -10.98 36.32
CA PRO A 398 -5.04 -11.99 36.80
C PRO A 398 -5.81 -12.97 37.67
N THR A 399 -6.08 -14.17 37.15
CA THR A 399 -6.49 -15.31 37.96
C THR A 399 -5.36 -15.53 38.94
N THR A 400 -5.53 -15.03 40.15
CA THR A 400 -4.69 -15.32 41.31
C THR A 400 -4.69 -16.83 41.48
N SER A 401 -3.68 -17.48 40.92
CA SER A 401 -3.33 -18.85 41.30
C SER A 401 -2.93 -18.78 42.77
N THR A 402 -3.78 -19.34 43.61
CA THR A 402 -3.57 -19.49 45.04
C THR A 402 -2.87 -20.81 45.30
#